data_AF-A0A956E275-F1
#
_entry.id   AF-A0A956E275-F1
#
_cell.length_a   1.000
_cell.length_b   1.000
_cell.length_c   1.000
_cell.angle_alpha   90.00
_cell.angle_beta   90.00
_cell.angle_gamma   90.00
#
_symmetry.space_group_name_H-M   'P 1'
#
loop_
_entity.id
_entity.type
_entity.pdbx_description
1 polymer ?
#
loop_
_entity_poly.entity_id
_entity_poly.type
_entity_poly.pdbx_seq_one_letter_code
_entity_poly.pdbx_strand_id
1 'polypeptide(L)'
;MLEADLGGDWMRGQLKHWPVVEPGMLMTQVDSTILSWVGSRSLTDASFEVYLREFQLDLESRGDGRVTYLLHVEDGPGINAKQRGQVSAILERYRAVLRRTTLGFSYVTSSAVSRGALRAIFWVAPPPYPYQVTASVADGLRFLEEKDPRVDPGSVEPRYRSQLQRFREKLGRS
;
A
#
# COMPACT_ATOMS: atom_id res chain seq x y z
N MET A 1 21.05 -17.35 6.83
CA MET A 1 20.87 -15.90 7.07
C MET A 1 21.00 -15.23 5.71
N LEU A 2 19.87 -14.97 5.06
CA LEU A 2 19.79 -14.44 3.69
C LEU A 2 19.25 -13.02 3.79
N GLU A 3 20.13 -12.03 3.71
CA GLU A 3 19.75 -10.62 3.50
C GLU A 3 19.31 -10.49 2.04
N ALA A 4 18.00 -10.43 1.83
CA ALA A 4 17.45 -10.02 0.54
C ALA A 4 17.65 -8.51 0.42
N ASP A 5 18.37 -8.10 -0.63
CA ASP A 5 18.56 -6.71 -1.02
C ASP A 5 17.20 -6.10 -1.40
N LEU A 6 16.58 -5.40 -0.44
CA LEU A 6 15.18 -4.92 -0.49
C LEU A 6 15.03 -3.40 -0.39
N GLY A 7 16.04 -2.57 -0.66
CA GLY A 7 15.83 -1.12 -0.55
C GLY A 7 16.89 -0.24 -1.20
N GLY A 8 16.42 0.76 -1.96
CA GLY A 8 17.24 1.89 -2.39
C GLY A 8 17.81 2.68 -1.20
N ASP A 9 19.00 3.22 -1.41
CA ASP A 9 19.90 3.73 -0.36
C ASP A 9 19.32 4.78 0.60
N TRP A 10 18.29 5.51 0.18
CA TRP A 10 17.68 6.57 1.00
C TRP A 10 16.70 6.07 2.08
N MET A 11 16.27 4.80 2.03
CA MET A 11 15.37 4.19 3.03
C MET A 11 16.08 3.23 4.01
N ARG A 12 17.32 2.81 3.74
CA ARG A 12 18.06 1.82 4.57
C ARG A 12 18.24 2.23 6.05
N GLY A 13 18.00 3.51 6.39
CA GLY A 13 18.08 4.01 7.76
C GLY A 13 16.76 4.26 8.49
N GLN A 14 15.60 4.31 7.81
CA GLN A 14 14.41 4.95 8.38
C GLN A 14 13.23 4.02 8.76
N LEU A 15 13.05 2.88 8.10
CA LEU A 15 11.95 1.95 8.42
C LEU A 15 12.49 0.57 8.84
N LYS A 16 12.89 0.44 10.12
CA LYS A 16 13.51 -0.76 10.70
C LYS A 16 12.65 -2.05 10.66
N HIS A 17 11.37 -1.95 10.27
CA HIS A 17 10.38 -3.03 10.41
C HIS A 17 9.80 -3.54 9.08
N TRP A 18 10.43 -3.20 7.94
CA TRP A 18 9.94 -3.60 6.61
C TRP A 18 10.66 -4.85 6.09
N PRO A 19 9.95 -5.79 5.40
CA PRO A 19 8.51 -5.76 5.12
C PRO A 19 7.64 -6.03 6.36
N VAL A 20 6.47 -5.40 6.42
CA VAL A 20 5.46 -5.64 7.46
C VAL A 20 4.63 -6.82 7.06
N VAL A 21 4.54 -7.82 7.93
CA VAL A 21 3.88 -9.10 7.65
C VAL A 21 2.92 -9.42 8.79
N GLU A 22 1.62 -9.39 8.51
CA GLU A 22 0.57 -9.65 9.49
C GLU A 22 -0.48 -10.60 8.89
N PRO A 23 -1.31 -11.28 9.71
CA PRO A 23 -2.45 -12.04 9.20
C PRO A 23 -3.32 -11.17 8.28
N GLY A 24 -3.44 -11.58 7.01
CA GLY A 24 -4.21 -10.85 6.00
C GLY A 24 -3.61 -9.55 5.49
N MET A 25 -2.34 -9.25 5.78
CA MET A 25 -1.67 -8.06 5.27
C MET A 25 -0.17 -8.28 4.98
N LEU A 26 0.28 -7.70 3.87
CA LEU A 26 1.70 -7.50 3.57
C LEU A 26 1.91 -6.03 3.19
N MET A 27 2.89 -5.36 3.78
CA MET A 27 3.42 -4.09 3.28
C MET A 27 4.90 -4.27 2.94
N THR A 28 5.29 -3.86 1.74
CA THR A 28 6.63 -4.02 1.22
C THR A 28 6.97 -2.86 0.31
N GLN A 29 8.25 -2.69 0.02
CA GLN A 29 8.72 -1.68 -0.90
C GLN A 29 9.55 -2.34 -1.99
N VAL A 30 9.35 -1.88 -3.22
CA VAL A 30 10.23 -2.18 -4.33
C VAL A 30 10.57 -0.85 -5.00
N ASP A 31 11.85 -0.50 -4.98
CA ASP A 31 12.38 0.76 -5.50
C ASP A 31 11.67 1.99 -4.89
N SER A 32 10.99 2.83 -5.68
CA SER A 32 10.21 3.98 -5.18
C SER A 32 8.73 3.68 -4.90
N THR A 33 8.30 2.42 -5.02
CA THR A 33 6.89 2.04 -4.87
C THR A 33 6.66 1.32 -3.56
N ILE A 34 5.75 1.84 -2.75
CA ILE A 34 5.21 1.13 -1.59
C ILE A 34 4.04 0.26 -2.06
N LEU A 35 4.12 -1.04 -1.79
CA LEU A 35 3.11 -2.02 -2.17
C LEU A 35 2.48 -2.61 -0.92
N SER A 36 1.16 -2.61 -0.87
CA SER A 36 0.38 -3.22 0.20
C SER A 36 -0.57 -4.25 -0.39
N TRP A 37 -0.58 -5.45 0.15
CA TRP A 37 -1.61 -6.45 -0.10
C TRP A 37 -2.50 -6.58 1.13
N VAL A 38 -3.81 -6.64 0.91
CA VAL A 38 -4.82 -6.84 1.95
C VAL A 38 -5.72 -8.01 1.54
N GLY A 39 -5.58 -9.12 2.25
CA GLY A 39 -6.47 -10.28 2.16
C GLY A 39 -7.72 -10.01 2.97
N SER A 40 -8.78 -9.53 2.33
CA SER A 40 -9.98 -9.02 3.00
C SER A 40 -10.74 -10.04 3.86
N ARG A 41 -10.52 -11.35 3.67
CA ARG A 41 -11.08 -12.41 4.53
C ARG A 41 -10.23 -12.72 5.76
N SER A 42 -8.95 -12.37 5.74
CA SER A 42 -7.98 -12.66 6.81
C SER A 42 -7.49 -11.40 7.52
N LEU A 43 -7.92 -10.21 7.09
CA LEU A 43 -7.60 -8.96 7.76
C LEU A 43 -8.35 -8.88 9.09
N THR A 44 -7.60 -8.93 10.19
CA THR A 44 -8.13 -8.70 11.54
C THR A 44 -8.09 -7.21 11.90
N ASP A 45 -8.84 -6.80 12.92
CA ASP A 45 -8.76 -5.43 13.45
C ASP A 45 -7.33 -5.12 13.95
N ALA A 46 -6.64 -6.07 14.57
CA ALA A 46 -5.26 -5.90 15.02
C ALA A 46 -4.29 -5.70 13.84
N SER A 47 -4.40 -6.53 12.78
CA SER A 47 -3.62 -6.36 11.55
C SER A 47 -3.88 -5.01 10.89
N PHE A 48 -5.12 -4.53 10.93
CA PHE A 48 -5.49 -3.22 10.42
C PHE A 48 -4.94 -2.07 11.28
N GLU A 49 -4.86 -2.22 12.60
CA GLU A 49 -4.19 -1.24 13.46
C GLU A 49 -2.68 -1.17 13.17
N VAL A 50 -2.04 -2.32 12.92
CA VAL A 50 -0.66 -2.35 12.44
C VAL A 50 -0.53 -1.63 11.09
N TYR A 51 -1.40 -1.91 10.12
CA TYR A 51 -1.43 -1.19 8.84
C TYR A 51 -1.41 0.33 9.02
N LEU A 52 -2.32 0.85 9.86
CA LEU A 52 -2.45 2.29 10.08
C LEU A 52 -1.22 2.87 10.78
N ARG A 53 -0.66 2.17 11.75
CA ARG A 53 0.56 2.59 12.44
C ARG A 53 1.73 2.68 11.47
N GLU A 54 1.96 1.64 10.67
CA GLU A 54 3.07 1.62 9.72
C GLU A 54 2.90 2.64 8.59
N PHE A 55 1.66 2.88 8.13
CA PHE A 55 1.37 3.96 7.19
C PHE A 55 1.64 5.34 7.78
N GLN A 56 1.30 5.58 9.04
CA GLN A 56 1.63 6.84 9.74
C GLN A 56 3.14 7.02 9.90
N LEU A 57 3.85 5.98 10.35
CA LEU A 57 5.31 6.02 10.53
C LEU A 57 6.01 6.35 9.20
N ASP A 58 5.59 5.72 8.11
CA ASP A 58 6.08 6.02 6.76
C ASP A 58 5.83 7.48 6.37
N LEU A 59 4.65 8.05 6.67
CA LEU A 59 4.36 9.47 6.41
C LEU A 59 5.20 10.42 7.27
N GLU A 60 5.47 10.06 8.53
CA GLU A 60 6.26 10.86 9.47
C GLU A 60 7.76 10.84 9.14
N SER A 61 8.28 9.71 8.67
CA SER A 61 9.69 9.56 8.35
C SER A 61 10.06 9.98 6.93
N ARG A 62 9.09 10.18 6.03
CA ARG A 62 9.33 10.35 4.58
C ARG A 62 10.26 11.49 4.18
N GLY A 63 10.32 12.56 4.99
CA GLY A 63 11.03 13.78 4.63
C GLY A 63 10.56 14.34 3.28
N ASP A 64 11.50 14.51 2.35
CA ASP A 64 11.23 14.95 0.97
C ASP A 64 11.24 13.79 -0.05
N GLY A 65 11.37 12.55 0.41
CA GLY A 65 11.29 11.36 -0.44
C GLY A 65 9.96 11.29 -1.18
N ARG A 66 10.03 11.03 -2.49
CA ARG A 66 8.85 10.92 -3.35
C ARG A 66 8.60 9.47 -3.75
N VAL A 67 7.38 9.00 -3.48
CA VAL A 67 6.97 7.61 -3.64
C VAL A 67 5.66 7.49 -4.40
N THR A 68 5.44 6.31 -4.97
CA THR A 68 4.14 5.85 -5.45
C THR A 68 3.59 4.77 -4.53
N TYR A 69 2.27 4.57 -4.55
CA TYR A 69 1.60 3.56 -3.75
C TYR A 69 0.75 2.65 -4.60
N LEU A 70 0.84 1.35 -4.34
CA LEU A 70 -0.09 0.36 -4.85
C LEU A 70 -0.73 -0.39 -3.68
N LEU A 71 -2.05 -0.25 -3.52
CA LEU A 71 -2.84 -1.00 -2.55
C LEU A 71 -3.67 -2.05 -3.27
N HIS A 72 -3.30 -3.32 -3.11
CA HIS A 72 -3.96 -4.48 -3.69
C HIS A 72 -4.89 -5.14 -2.68
N VAL A 73 -6.19 -5.03 -2.91
CA VAL A 73 -7.23 -5.53 -2.00
C VAL A 73 -8.03 -6.63 -2.66
N GLU A 74 -8.00 -7.81 -2.04
CA GLU A 74 -8.78 -8.97 -2.49
C GLU A 74 -10.28 -8.82 -2.22
N ASP A 75 -11.07 -9.66 -2.89
CA ASP A 75 -12.52 -9.70 -2.72
C ASP A 75 -12.93 -10.17 -1.32
N GLY A 76 -13.74 -9.34 -0.66
CA GLY A 76 -14.28 -9.61 0.67
C GLY A 76 -15.13 -8.45 1.19
N PRO A 77 -15.45 -8.43 2.49
CA PRO A 77 -16.41 -7.47 3.06
C PRO A 77 -15.92 -6.01 3.03
N GLY A 78 -14.64 -5.79 2.72
CA GLY A 78 -13.99 -4.49 2.80
C GLY A 78 -13.78 -4.05 4.26
N ILE A 79 -13.48 -2.77 4.45
CA ILE A 79 -13.30 -2.16 5.78
C ILE A 79 -14.60 -1.54 6.30
N ASN A 80 -14.83 -1.66 7.60
CA ASN A 80 -16.03 -1.17 8.26
C ASN A 80 -16.03 0.37 8.41
N ALA A 81 -17.13 0.94 8.93
CA ALA A 81 -17.27 2.40 9.05
C ALA A 81 -16.21 3.03 9.98
N LYS A 82 -15.88 2.39 11.10
CA LYS A 82 -14.85 2.84 12.04
C LYS A 82 -13.49 2.90 11.33
N GLN A 83 -13.13 1.82 10.63
CA GLN A 83 -11.87 1.71 9.89
C GLN A 83 -11.78 2.75 8.76
N ARG A 84 -12.87 3.00 8.00
CA ARG A 84 -12.90 4.08 7.01
C ARG A 84 -12.70 5.46 7.63
N GLY A 85 -13.28 5.71 8.81
CA GLY A 85 -13.08 6.94 9.57
C GLY A 85 -11.61 7.14 9.97
N GLN A 86 -10.95 6.09 10.43
CA GLN A 86 -9.53 6.13 10.79
C GLN A 86 -8.63 6.44 9.57
N VAL A 87 -8.89 5.81 8.43
CA VAL A 87 -8.15 6.12 7.17
C VAL A 87 -8.36 7.58 6.77
N SER A 88 -9.60 8.05 6.78
CA SER A 88 -9.94 9.44 6.40
C SER A 88 -9.24 10.46 7.31
N ALA A 89 -9.20 10.19 8.62
CA ALA A 89 -8.51 11.03 9.59
C ALA A 89 -6.99 11.11 9.34
N ILE A 90 -6.35 10.00 8.95
CA ILE A 90 -4.94 9.99 8.57
C ILE A 90 -4.72 10.79 7.29
N LEU A 91 -5.53 10.58 6.25
CA LEU A 91 -5.41 11.31 4.99
C LEU A 91 -5.52 12.82 5.18
N GLU A 92 -6.46 13.28 6.02
CA GLU A 92 -6.59 14.70 6.33
C GLU A 92 -5.43 15.23 7.18
N ARG A 93 -5.02 14.50 8.23
CA ARG A 93 -3.90 14.90 9.10
C ARG A 93 -2.60 15.08 8.31
N TYR A 94 -2.31 14.20 7.37
CA TYR A 94 -1.06 14.21 6.58
C TYR A 94 -1.24 14.78 5.18
N ARG A 95 -2.34 15.50 4.91
CA ARG A 95 -2.68 16.03 3.58
C ARG A 95 -1.53 16.80 2.92
N ALA A 96 -0.84 17.66 3.67
CA ALA A 96 0.27 18.45 3.16
C ALA A 96 1.48 17.59 2.75
N VAL A 97 1.81 16.58 3.57
CA VAL A 97 2.88 15.61 3.28
C VAL A 97 2.52 14.81 2.04
N LEU A 98 1.34 14.19 2.04
CA LEU A 98 0.82 13.40 0.92
C LEU A 98 0.85 14.18 -0.41
N ARG A 99 0.44 15.45 -0.42
CA ARG A 99 0.50 16.30 -1.61
C ARG A 99 1.94 16.49 -2.14
N ARG A 100 2.91 16.62 -1.24
CA ARG A 100 4.32 16.88 -1.59
C ARG A 100 5.05 15.62 -2.04
N THR A 101 4.72 14.49 -1.42
CA THR A 101 5.54 13.27 -1.49
C THR A 101 4.91 12.11 -2.26
N THR A 102 3.59 12.09 -2.44
CA THR A 102 2.90 10.99 -3.13
C THR A 102 2.68 11.36 -4.60
N LEU A 103 3.39 10.69 -5.50
CA LEU A 103 3.32 10.94 -6.94
C LEU A 103 2.10 10.29 -7.59
N GLY A 104 1.67 9.14 -7.05
CA GLY A 104 0.49 8.43 -7.54
C GLY A 104 0.04 7.33 -6.58
N PHE A 105 -1.26 7.04 -6.61
CA PHE A 105 -1.88 5.96 -5.84
C PHE A 105 -2.74 5.06 -6.73
N SER A 106 -2.41 3.78 -6.80
CA SER A 106 -3.24 2.77 -7.43
C SER A 106 -3.95 1.91 -6.40
N TYR A 107 -5.28 1.85 -6.47
CA TYR A 107 -6.10 0.93 -5.69
C TYR A 107 -6.54 -0.24 -6.58
N VAL A 108 -5.91 -1.40 -6.40
CA VAL A 108 -6.14 -2.60 -7.22
C VAL A 108 -7.19 -3.47 -6.55
N THR A 109 -8.37 -3.63 -7.16
CA THR A 109 -9.41 -4.53 -6.66
C THR A 109 -10.42 -4.94 -7.73
N SER A 110 -10.89 -6.19 -7.68
CA SER A 110 -12.09 -6.64 -8.40
C SER A 110 -13.39 -6.35 -7.63
N SER A 111 -13.33 -6.11 -6.32
CA SER A 111 -14.50 -5.98 -5.45
C SER A 111 -15.22 -4.64 -5.61
N ALA A 112 -16.49 -4.69 -6.00
CA ALA A 112 -17.37 -3.52 -6.02
C ALA A 112 -17.55 -2.90 -4.62
N VAL A 113 -17.58 -3.74 -3.58
CA VAL A 113 -17.70 -3.28 -2.18
C VAL A 113 -16.46 -2.48 -1.79
N SER A 114 -15.27 -2.99 -2.09
CA SER A 114 -14.00 -2.31 -1.82
C SER A 114 -13.91 -0.96 -2.56
N ARG A 115 -14.36 -0.91 -3.82
CA ARG A 115 -14.44 0.36 -4.57
C ARG A 115 -15.40 1.36 -3.92
N GLY A 116 -16.57 0.89 -3.46
CA GLY A 116 -17.53 1.71 -2.72
C GLY A 116 -16.95 2.27 -1.42
N ALA A 117 -16.22 1.45 -0.67
CA ALA A 117 -15.54 1.87 0.56
C ALA A 117 -14.48 2.96 0.30
N LEU A 118 -13.65 2.79 -0.74
CA LEU A 118 -12.66 3.81 -1.12
C LEU A 118 -13.33 5.12 -1.53
N ARG A 119 -14.40 5.06 -2.32
CA ARG A 119 -15.17 6.25 -2.72
C ARG A 119 -15.73 6.98 -1.50
N ALA A 120 -16.23 6.26 -0.51
CA ALA A 120 -16.72 6.85 0.73
C ALA A 120 -15.60 7.58 1.50
N ILE A 121 -14.40 6.99 1.57
CA ILE A 121 -13.23 7.65 2.16
C ILE A 121 -12.88 8.93 1.39
N PHE A 122 -12.79 8.87 0.06
CA PHE A 122 -12.40 10.01 -0.77
C PHE A 122 -13.47 11.11 -0.87
N TRP A 123 -14.73 10.84 -0.53
CA TRP A 123 -15.71 11.90 -0.32
C TRP A 123 -15.44 12.72 0.94
N VAL A 124 -14.97 12.08 2.01
CA VAL A 124 -14.65 12.76 3.28
C VAL A 124 -13.28 13.41 3.22
N ALA A 125 -12.30 12.70 2.67
CA ALA A 125 -10.91 13.12 2.58
C ALA A 125 -10.39 12.97 1.14
N PRO A 126 -10.70 13.92 0.23
CA PRO A 126 -10.27 13.84 -1.17
C PRO A 126 -8.75 13.81 -1.28
N PRO A 127 -8.15 12.82 -1.97
CA PRO A 127 -6.70 12.68 -2.03
C PRO A 127 -6.07 13.89 -2.73
N PRO A 128 -4.99 14.47 -2.19
CA PRO A 128 -4.31 15.62 -2.82
C PRO A 128 -3.30 15.21 -3.91
N TYR A 129 -3.39 13.97 -4.42
CA TYR A 129 -2.49 13.36 -5.40
C TYR A 129 -3.29 12.59 -6.46
N PRO A 130 -2.70 12.33 -7.65
CA PRO A 130 -3.33 11.51 -8.68
C PRO A 130 -3.60 10.09 -8.16
N TYR A 131 -4.78 9.55 -8.47
CA TYR A 131 -5.09 8.17 -8.14
C TYR A 131 -5.90 7.48 -9.24
N GLN A 132 -5.84 6.15 -9.24
CA GLN A 132 -6.67 5.31 -10.09
C GLN A 132 -7.09 4.05 -9.35
N VAL A 133 -8.29 3.55 -9.67
CA VAL A 133 -8.75 2.22 -9.27
C VAL A 133 -8.60 1.29 -10.47
N THR A 134 -7.89 0.18 -10.32
CA THR A 134 -7.63 -0.77 -11.40
C THR A 134 -8.06 -2.19 -11.03
N ALA A 135 -8.24 -3.05 -12.03
CA ALA A 135 -8.63 -4.44 -11.83
C ALA A 135 -7.43 -5.37 -11.61
N SER A 136 -6.22 -4.95 -11.98
CA SER A 136 -5.01 -5.76 -11.86
C SER A 136 -3.80 -4.96 -11.39
N VAL A 137 -2.83 -5.68 -10.82
CA VAL A 137 -1.55 -5.12 -10.36
C VAL A 137 -0.77 -4.52 -11.54
N ALA A 138 -0.73 -5.23 -12.68
CA ALA A 138 -0.09 -4.76 -13.89
C ALA A 138 -0.64 -3.40 -14.36
N ASP A 139 -1.97 -3.26 -14.43
CA ASP A 139 -2.60 -1.98 -14.82
C ASP A 139 -2.29 -0.88 -13.79
N GLY A 140 -2.28 -1.24 -12.51
CA GLY A 140 -1.94 -0.33 -11.43
C GLY A 140 -0.50 0.19 -11.54
N LEU A 141 0.44 -0.69 -11.83
CA LEU A 141 1.85 -0.31 -12.00
C LEU A 141 2.07 0.53 -13.26
N ARG A 142 1.38 0.25 -14.37
CA ARG A 142 1.43 1.12 -15.56
C ARG A 142 0.93 2.53 -15.26
N PHE A 143 -0.16 2.68 -14.51
CA PHE A 143 -0.59 4.00 -14.05
C PHE A 143 0.47 4.70 -13.20
N LEU A 144 1.17 3.96 -12.33
CA LEU A 144 2.20 4.55 -11.48
C LEU A 144 3.46 4.94 -12.26
N GLU A 145 3.85 4.18 -13.28
CA GLU A 145 4.92 4.51 -14.23
C GLU A 145 4.65 5.85 -14.93
N GLU A 146 3.40 6.12 -15.34
CA GLU A 146 3.04 7.43 -15.91
C GLU A 146 3.24 8.60 -14.94
N LYS A 147 3.18 8.35 -13.62
CA LYS A 147 3.36 9.40 -12.58
C LYS A 147 4.79 9.49 -12.07
N ASP A 148 5.54 8.40 -12.17
CA ASP A 148 6.93 8.30 -11.77
C ASP A 148 7.67 7.32 -12.70
N PRO A 149 8.42 7.82 -13.70
CA PRO A 149 9.17 6.98 -14.64
C PRO A 149 10.25 6.09 -14.01
N ARG A 150 10.52 6.25 -12.70
CA ARG A 150 11.39 5.35 -11.93
C ARG A 150 10.70 4.02 -11.60
N VAL A 151 9.37 3.97 -11.69
CA VAL A 151 8.60 2.73 -11.55
C VAL A 151 8.72 1.95 -12.85
N ASP A 152 9.46 0.85 -12.83
CA ASP A 152 9.52 -0.11 -13.92
C ASP A 152 8.57 -1.28 -13.60
N PRO A 153 7.39 -1.39 -14.26
CA PRO A 153 6.47 -2.50 -14.02
C PRO A 153 7.11 -3.88 -14.26
N GLY A 154 8.03 -3.99 -15.22
CA GLY A 154 8.75 -5.23 -15.55
C GLY A 154 9.66 -5.72 -14.42
N SER A 155 10.19 -4.80 -13.61
CA SER A 155 10.98 -5.11 -12.41
C SER A 155 10.11 -5.26 -11.15
N VAL A 156 9.17 -4.33 -10.94
CA VAL A 156 8.37 -4.25 -9.71
C VAL A 156 7.39 -5.41 -9.59
N GLU A 157 6.68 -5.75 -10.67
CA GLU A 157 5.63 -6.75 -10.61
C GLU A 157 6.14 -8.15 -10.25
N PRO A 158 7.20 -8.71 -10.87
CA PRO A 158 7.69 -10.04 -10.53
C PRO A 158 8.21 -10.12 -9.08
N ARG A 159 8.89 -9.07 -8.60
CA ARG A 159 9.37 -8.98 -7.21
C ARG A 159 8.22 -9.00 -6.21
N TYR A 160 7.22 -8.16 -6.44
CA TYR A 160 6.02 -8.11 -5.59
C TYR A 160 5.26 -9.44 -5.60
N ARG A 161 5.03 -10.05 -6.77
CA ARG A 161 4.37 -11.35 -6.88
C ARG A 161 5.14 -12.44 -6.13
N SER A 162 6.47 -12.47 -6.24
CA SER A 162 7.31 -13.43 -5.51
C SER A 162 7.21 -13.25 -3.99
N GLN A 163 7.26 -12.01 -3.49
CA GLN A 163 7.08 -11.70 -2.07
C GLN A 163 5.70 -12.13 -1.56
N LEU A 164 4.64 -11.80 -2.30
CA LEU A 164 3.26 -12.15 -1.97
C LEU A 164 3.05 -13.67 -1.96
N GLN A 165 3.60 -14.39 -2.93
CA GLN A 165 3.54 -15.85 -2.98
C GLN A 165 4.21 -16.47 -1.75
N ARG A 166 5.45 -16.09 -1.43
CA ARG A 166 6.18 -16.59 -0.25
C ARG A 166 5.43 -16.32 1.03
N PHE A 167 4.77 -15.16 1.14
CA PHE A 167 3.96 -14.82 2.28
C PHE A 167 2.72 -15.72 2.40
N ARG A 168 1.98 -15.95 1.30
CA ARG A 168 0.82 -16.86 1.30
C ARG A 168 1.20 -18.30 1.65
N GLU A 169 2.33 -18.77 1.15
CA GLU A 169 2.85 -20.10 1.47
C GLU A 169 3.16 -20.25 2.97
N LYS A 170 3.61 -19.19 3.63
CA LYS A 170 3.83 -19.18 5.09
C LYS A 170 2.51 -19.22 5.86
N LEU A 171 1.51 -18.45 5.44
CA LEU A 171 0.19 -18.45 6.07
C LEU A 171 -0.55 -19.80 5.93
N GLY A 172 -0.38 -20.50 4.80
CA GLY A 172 -1.01 -21.82 4.60
C GLY A 172 -0.37 -22.97 5.39
N ARG A 173 0.76 -22.71 6.06
CA ARG A 173 1.50 -23.70 6.85
C ARG A 173 1.33 -23.52 8.36
N SER A 174 0.66 -22.45 8.80
CA SER A 174 0.35 -22.14 10.20
C SER A 174 -1.08 -22.54 10.54
#